data_AF-A0A257MQW4-F1
#
_entry.id   AF-A0A257MQW4-F1
#
_cell.length_a   1.000
_cell.length_b   1.000
_cell.length_c   1.000
_cell.angle_alpha   90.00
_cell.angle_beta   90.00
_cell.angle_gamma   90.00
#
_symmetry.space_group_name_H-M   'P 1'
#
loop_
_entity.id
_entity.type
_entity.pdbx_description
1 polymer ?
#
loop_
_entity_poly.entity_id
_entity_poly.type
_entity_poly.pdbx_seq_one_letter_code
_entity_poly.pdbx_strand_id
1 'polypeptide(L)' 'NDVHRGRAVRGKTSAGRKGRGQRHKGFGTEKTRPGIRAHDGKGK' A
#
# COMPACT_ATOMS: atom_id res chain seq x y z
N ASN A 1 15.09 16.26 -2.17
CA ASN A 1 14.56 14.91 -2.41
C ASN A 1 14.42 14.11 -1.11
N ASP A 2 13.47 14.49 -0.25
CA ASP A 2 13.19 13.86 1.07
C ASP A 2 12.03 12.83 1.02
N VAL A 3 11.39 12.67 -0.15
CA VAL A 3 10.17 11.84 -0.31
C VAL A 3 10.37 10.36 0.00
N HIS A 4 11.61 9.88 0.05
CA HIS A 4 11.99 8.49 0.34
C HIS A 4 12.34 8.23 1.80
N ARG A 5 12.53 9.27 2.63
CA ARG A 5 12.79 9.11 4.06
C ARG A 5 11.62 8.38 4.73
N GLY A 6 11.92 7.49 5.67
CA GLY A 6 10.90 6.67 6.33
C GLY A 6 10.07 5.77 5.39
N ARG A 7 10.60 5.36 4.22
CA ARG A 7 9.87 4.45 3.31
C ARG A 7 9.53 3.10 3.96
N ALA A 8 10.38 2.62 4.89
CA ALA A 8 10.15 1.39 5.63
C ALA A 8 8.93 1.50 6.55
N VAL A 9 8.91 2.51 7.42
CA VAL A 9 7.78 2.76 8.34
C VAL A 9 6.47 3.08 7.64
N ARG A 10 6.53 3.65 6.42
CA ARG A 10 5.34 3.91 5.58
C ARG A 10 4.89 2.71 4.73
N GLY A 11 5.55 1.56 4.84
CA GLY A 11 5.19 0.36 4.08
C GLY A 11 5.45 0.45 2.57
N LYS A 12 6.42 1.28 2.14
CA LYS A 12 6.81 1.44 0.72
C LYS A 12 7.94 0.47 0.29
N THR A 13 8.34 -0.44 1.17
CA THR A 13 9.27 -1.54 0.84
C THR A 13 8.54 -2.63 0.03
N SER A 14 9.29 -3.54 -0.61
CA SER A 14 8.70 -4.69 -1.31
C SER A 14 7.82 -5.53 -0.38
N ALA A 15 8.31 -5.83 0.82
CA ALA A 15 7.55 -6.50 1.87
C ALA A 15 6.32 -5.69 2.32
N GLY A 16 6.46 -4.38 2.53
CA GLY A 16 5.34 -3.51 2.91
C GLY A 16 4.23 -3.45 1.85
N ARG A 17 4.58 -3.38 0.57
CA ARG A 17 3.63 -3.45 -0.54
C ARG A 17 2.93 -4.81 -0.63
N LYS A 18 3.63 -5.90 -0.32
CA LYS A 18 3.05 -7.25 -0.21
C LYS A 18 2.02 -7.32 0.91
N GLY A 19 2.37 -6.80 2.10
CA GLY A 19 1.47 -6.77 3.26
C GLY A 19 0.18 -6.03 2.95
N ARG A 20 0.28 -4.87 2.29
CA ARG A 20 -0.83 -3.99 1.91
C ARG A 20 -1.65 -4.44 0.68
N GLY A 21 -1.53 -5.70 0.27
CA GLY A 21 -2.27 -6.25 -0.88
C GLY A 21 -2.01 -5.56 -2.23
N GLN A 22 -0.84 -4.94 -2.43
CA GLN A 22 -0.53 -4.07 -3.59
C GLN A 22 0.47 -4.68 -4.59
N ARG A 23 0.53 -6.01 -4.66
CA ARG A 23 1.35 -6.74 -5.64
C ARG A 23 0.75 -6.73 -7.04
N HIS A 24 -0.54 -7.02 -7.13
CA HIS A 24 -1.23 -7.19 -8.42
C HIS A 24 -2.18 -6.02 -8.69
N LYS A 25 -2.50 -5.78 -9.96
CA LYS A 25 -3.52 -4.82 -10.40
C LYS A 25 -4.77 -5.61 -10.80
N GLY A 26 -5.94 -4.96 -10.77
CA GLY A 26 -7.20 -5.54 -11.22
C GLY A 26 -8.11 -5.94 -10.06
N PHE A 27 -9.00 -6.89 -10.34
CA PHE A 27 -10.01 -7.37 -9.40
C PHE A 27 -9.39 -7.88 -8.09
N GLY A 28 -10.03 -7.56 -6.96
CA GLY A 28 -9.54 -7.85 -5.61
C GLY A 28 -8.57 -6.80 -5.05
N THR A 29 -8.27 -5.72 -5.78
CA THR A 29 -7.45 -4.59 -5.30
C THR A 29 -8.18 -3.25 -5.23
N GLU A 30 -9.50 -3.27 -5.37
CA GLU A 30 -10.38 -2.11 -5.39
C GLU A 30 -10.27 -1.28 -4.11
N LYS A 31 -10.05 -1.96 -2.97
CA LYS A 31 -9.96 -1.33 -1.64
C LYS A 31 -8.54 -1.20 -1.10
N THR A 32 -7.53 -1.74 -1.81
CA THR A 32 -6.12 -1.63 -1.41
C THR A 32 -5.37 -0.53 -2.17
N ARG A 33 -5.88 -0.08 -3.33
CA ARG A 33 -5.31 0.99 -4.16
C ARG A 33 -6.17 2.26 -4.13
N PRO A 34 -5.60 3.49 -4.12
CA PRO A 34 -4.16 3.81 -4.13
C PRO A 34 -3.46 3.56 -2.79
N GLY A 35 -4.24 3.40 -1.72
CA GLY A 35 -3.77 2.93 -0.42
C GLY A 35 -4.94 2.61 0.50
N ILE A 36 -4.69 1.78 1.52
CA ILE A 36 -5.71 1.30 2.46
C ILE A 36 -6.49 2.44 3.15
N ARG A 37 -5.78 3.51 3.54
CA ARG A 37 -6.40 4.68 4.18
C ARG A 37 -7.35 5.47 3.27
N ALA A 38 -7.21 5.34 1.95
CA ALA A 38 -8.13 5.98 1.01
C ALA A 38 -9.50 5.29 0.96
N HIS A 39 -9.60 4.08 1.54
CA HIS A 39 -10.84 3.30 1.63
C HIS A 39 -11.21 3.02 3.09
N ASP A 40 -11.01 3.99 3.98
CA ASP A 40 -11.35 3.91 5.41
C ASP A 40 -10.75 2.71 6.16
N GLY A 41 -9.62 2.16 5.70
CA GLY A 41 -9.03 0.98 6.33
C GLY A 41 -9.72 -0.34 5.97
N LYS A 42 -10.63 -0.35 4.99
CA LYS A 42 -11.39 -1.55 4.57
C LYS A 42 -10.54 -2.55 3.75
N GLY A 43 -9.36 -2.12 3.31
CA GLY A 43 -8.37 -2.98 2.65
C GLY A 43 -7.36 -3.58 3.64
N LYS A 44 -6.67 -4.64 3.20
CA LYS A 44 -5.58 -5.32 3.91
C LYS A 44 -4.23 -4.64 3.70
#